data_AF-R4WS34-F1
#
_entry.id   AF-R4WS34-F1
#
_cell.length_a   1.000
_cell.length_b   1.000
_cell.length_c   1.000
_cell.angle_alpha   90.00
_cell.angle_beta   90.00
_cell.angle_gamma   90.00
#
_symmetry.space_group_name_H-M   'P 1'
#
loop_
_entity.id
_entity.type
_entity.pdbx_description
1 polymer ?
#
loop_
_entity_poly.entity_id
_entity_poly.type
_entity_poly.pdbx_seq_one_letter_code
_entity_poly.pdbx_strand_id
1 'polypeptide(L)'
;MNRIFDAPRERVWQAWSEADRIARWWGPKGCTIALHRFEFRPGGFFHYAMEFAGMPSMWGRFNYREIVERERIVWLNSFSNERCGIARAPFSEVCPLEIENVVTFSNAGDKTSVALHATPFGASVEEQRFFDELRPSLEQGYGGTLDQLAAFLHSA
;
A
#
# COMPACT_ATOMS: atom_id res chain seq x y z
N MET A 1 6.13 -10.28 -4.36
CA MET A 1 7.34 -9.70 -4.99
C MET A 1 8.39 -9.38 -3.95
N ASN A 2 9.65 -9.19 -4.35
CA ASN A 2 10.74 -8.72 -3.47
C ASN A 2 11.59 -7.67 -4.18
N ARG A 3 12.03 -6.63 -3.46
CA ARG A 3 12.87 -5.55 -4.00
C ARG A 3 13.92 -5.10 -2.99
N ILE A 4 15.11 -4.79 -3.48
CA ILE A 4 16.20 -4.21 -2.67
C ILE A 4 16.19 -2.69 -2.85
N PHE A 5 16.26 -1.96 -1.74
CA PHE A 5 16.33 -0.52 -1.66
C PHE A 5 17.70 -0.07 -1.14
N ASP A 6 18.29 0.92 -1.81
CA ASP A 6 19.60 1.48 -1.45
C ASP A 6 19.49 2.47 -0.28
N ALA A 7 19.02 1.97 0.86
CA ALA A 7 18.81 2.72 2.08
C ALA A 7 18.88 1.78 3.30
N PRO A 8 19.34 2.26 4.46
CA PRO A 8 19.34 1.47 5.68
C PRO A 8 17.90 1.16 6.12
N ARG A 9 17.73 0.02 6.80
CA ARG A 9 16.41 -0.51 7.21
C ARG A 9 15.57 0.50 7.97
N GLU A 10 16.21 1.32 8.81
CA GLU A 10 15.53 2.36 9.56
C GLU A 10 14.87 3.40 8.65
N ARG A 11 15.59 3.86 7.63
CA ARG A 11 15.09 4.87 6.70
C ARG A 11 13.95 4.31 5.85
N VAL A 12 14.06 3.03 5.44
CA VAL A 12 12.98 2.34 4.74
C VAL A 12 11.77 2.20 5.67
N TRP A 13 11.95 1.79 6.92
CA TRP A 13 10.86 1.69 7.89
C TRP A 13 10.14 3.02 8.11
N GLN A 14 10.88 4.11 8.34
CA GLN A 14 10.34 5.46 8.48
C GLN A 14 9.50 5.89 7.27
N ALA A 15 9.87 5.47 6.06
CA ALA A 15 9.10 5.75 4.85
C ALA A 15 7.67 5.17 4.90
N TRP A 16 7.44 4.08 5.64
CA TRP A 16 6.13 3.46 5.83
C TRP A 16 5.43 3.92 7.11
N SER A 17 6.18 4.27 8.16
CA SER A 17 5.66 4.52 9.50
C SER A 17 5.44 5.99 9.84
N GLU A 18 5.88 6.92 8.97
CA GLU A 18 5.69 8.36 9.15
C GLU A 18 4.73 8.93 8.11
N ALA A 19 3.72 9.68 8.59
CA ALA A 19 2.65 10.29 7.81
C ALA A 19 3.18 11.10 6.60
N ASP A 20 4.10 12.03 6.86
CA ASP A 20 4.64 12.93 5.83
C ASP A 20 5.50 12.18 4.81
N ARG A 21 6.05 11.01 5.16
CA ARG A 21 6.87 10.22 4.26
C ARG A 21 6.02 9.33 3.38
N ILE A 22 5.08 8.58 3.95
CA ILE A 22 4.23 7.68 3.18
C ILE A 22 3.40 8.44 2.14
N ALA A 23 2.92 9.65 2.47
CA ALA A 23 2.17 10.49 1.55
C ALA A 23 2.98 10.96 0.31
N ARG A 24 4.32 10.91 0.37
CA ARG A 24 5.20 11.37 -0.73
C ARG A 24 5.48 10.32 -1.80
N TRP A 25 5.22 9.04 -1.52
CA TRP A 25 5.55 7.96 -2.45
C TRP A 25 4.43 6.94 -2.63
N TRP A 26 3.50 6.84 -1.67
CA TRP A 26 2.39 5.89 -1.78
C TRP A 26 1.47 6.23 -2.96
N GLY A 27 0.86 5.21 -3.54
CA GLY A 27 -0.07 5.34 -4.68
C GLY A 27 0.58 5.04 -6.03
N PRO A 28 -0.21 5.05 -7.11
CA PRO A 28 0.29 4.86 -8.46
C PRO A 28 1.04 6.11 -8.97
N LYS A 29 1.90 5.91 -9.97
CA LYS A 29 2.66 7.01 -10.59
C LYS A 29 1.71 8.08 -11.15
N GLY A 30 2.02 9.35 -10.91
CA GLY A 30 1.22 10.50 -11.37
C GLY A 30 0.03 10.83 -10.47
N CYS A 31 -0.13 10.13 -9.34
CA CYS A 31 -1.08 10.44 -8.29
C CYS A 31 -0.42 11.31 -7.21
N THR A 32 -1.18 12.25 -6.64
CA THR A 32 -0.84 12.86 -5.35
C THR A 32 -1.70 12.24 -4.25
N ILE A 33 -1.13 12.03 -3.06
CA ILE A 33 -1.85 11.51 -1.90
C ILE A 33 -2.17 12.66 -0.96
N ALA A 34 -3.45 12.99 -0.82
CA ALA A 34 -3.94 13.86 0.24
C ALA A 34 -4.23 13.01 1.48
N LEU A 35 -3.43 13.19 2.54
CA LEU A 35 -3.54 12.45 3.78
C LEU A 35 -4.71 12.99 4.63
N HIS A 36 -5.64 12.10 5.02
CA HIS A 36 -6.78 12.46 5.88
C HIS A 36 -6.68 11.89 7.30
N ARG A 37 -6.12 10.69 7.45
CA ARG A 37 -5.90 10.05 8.76
C ARG A 37 -4.68 9.15 8.69
N PHE A 38 -3.83 9.21 9.69
CA PHE A 38 -2.70 8.29 9.83
C PHE A 38 -2.50 7.87 11.29
N GLU A 39 -2.76 6.61 11.58
CA GLU A 39 -2.56 6.02 12.89
C GLU A 39 -1.76 4.73 12.72
N PHE A 40 -0.44 4.84 12.76
CA PHE A 40 0.47 3.71 12.57
C PHE A 40 0.58 2.84 13.83
N ARG A 41 -0.49 2.09 14.10
CA ARG A 41 -0.61 1.12 15.20
C ARG A 41 -1.60 0.01 14.81
N PRO A 42 -1.52 -1.19 15.41
CA PRO A 42 -2.57 -2.20 15.24
C PRO A 42 -3.97 -1.63 15.55
N GLY A 43 -4.93 -1.87 14.66
CA GLY A 43 -6.28 -1.32 14.67
C GLY A 43 -6.40 0.13 14.19
N GLY A 44 -5.30 0.79 13.86
CA GLY A 44 -5.27 2.15 13.32
C GLY A 44 -5.51 2.20 11.81
N PHE A 45 -5.81 3.40 11.30
CA PHE A 45 -6.08 3.62 9.89
C PHE A 45 -5.08 4.56 9.21
N PHE A 46 -4.76 4.25 7.96
CA PHE A 46 -4.26 5.22 6.99
C PHE A 46 -5.35 5.47 5.96
N HIS A 47 -5.92 6.68 5.92
CA HIS A 47 -6.99 7.06 5.01
C HIS A 47 -6.56 8.27 4.20
N TYR A 48 -6.78 8.19 2.89
CA TYR A 48 -6.27 9.16 1.95
C TYR A 48 -7.14 9.29 0.71
N ALA A 49 -7.07 10.45 0.08
CA ALA A 49 -7.57 10.68 -1.26
C ALA A 49 -6.41 10.60 -2.27
N MET A 50 -6.65 9.91 -3.36
CA MET A 50 -5.81 9.80 -4.54
C MET A 50 -6.28 10.83 -5.56
N GLU A 51 -5.43 11.82 -5.81
CA GLU A 51 -5.72 12.94 -6.71
C GLU A 51 -4.98 12.77 -8.03
N PHE A 52 -5.73 12.81 -9.12
CA PHE A 52 -5.20 12.82 -10.49
C PHE A 52 -5.68 14.07 -11.21
N ALA A 53 -4.81 14.67 -12.02
CA ALA A 53 -5.15 15.90 -12.73
C ALA A 53 -6.40 15.72 -13.62
N GLY A 54 -7.42 16.54 -13.37
CA GLY A 54 -8.66 16.55 -14.15
C GLY A 54 -9.62 15.40 -13.90
N MET A 55 -9.38 14.57 -12.87
CA MET A 55 -10.26 13.46 -12.49
C MET A 55 -10.81 13.64 -11.07
N PRO A 56 -12.01 13.11 -10.77
CA PRO A 56 -12.50 13.05 -9.40
C PRO A 56 -11.54 12.25 -8.49
N SER A 57 -11.41 12.66 -7.24
CA SER A 57 -10.59 11.96 -6.27
C SER A 57 -11.12 10.55 -6.01
N MET A 58 -10.21 9.58 -5.99
CA MET A 58 -10.50 8.22 -5.53
C MET A 58 -10.00 8.04 -4.11
N TRP A 59 -10.71 7.28 -3.28
CA TRP A 59 -10.36 7.16 -1.87
C TRP A 59 -9.83 5.78 -1.54
N GLY A 60 -8.75 5.74 -0.78
CA GLY A 60 -8.11 4.51 -0.31
C GLY A 60 -8.00 4.48 1.21
N ARG A 61 -8.08 3.29 1.79
CA ARG A 61 -7.83 3.10 3.22
C ARG A 61 -7.00 1.86 3.48
N PHE A 62 -6.18 1.94 4.53
CA PHE A 62 -5.59 0.80 5.20
C PHE A 62 -6.19 0.64 6.59
N ASN A 63 -6.44 -0.60 6.98
CA ASN A 63 -6.62 -0.99 8.37
C ASN A 63 -5.40 -1.80 8.82
N TYR A 64 -4.57 -1.22 9.69
CA TYR A 64 -3.36 -1.89 10.16
C TYR A 64 -3.73 -3.04 11.10
N ARG A 65 -3.34 -4.26 10.76
CA ARG A 65 -3.61 -5.48 11.52
C ARG A 65 -2.48 -5.77 12.50
N GLU A 66 -1.25 -5.63 12.03
CA GLU A 66 -0.05 -5.93 12.80
C GLU A 66 1.11 -5.04 12.40
N ILE A 67 1.92 -4.64 13.38
CA ILE A 67 3.14 -3.85 13.18
C ILE A 67 4.20 -4.43 14.12
N VAL A 68 5.26 -4.98 13.53
CA VAL A 68 6.48 -5.42 14.22
C VAL A 68 7.60 -4.50 13.76
N GLU A 69 8.12 -3.68 14.68
CA GLU A 69 9.04 -2.60 14.36
C GLU A 69 10.23 -3.08 13.53
N ARG A 70 10.45 -2.45 12.37
CA ARG A 70 11.55 -2.73 11.43
C ARG A 70 11.59 -4.17 10.89
N GLU A 71 10.50 -4.91 11.00
CA GLU A 71 10.43 -6.31 10.56
C GLU A 71 9.22 -6.57 9.67
N ARG A 72 8.02 -6.13 10.09
CA ARG A 72 6.78 -6.50 9.40
C ARG A 72 5.65 -5.51 9.61
N ILE A 73 4.86 -5.28 8.56
CA ILE A 73 3.57 -4.58 8.63
C ILE A 73 2.54 -5.45 7.91
N VAL A 74 1.37 -5.61 8.52
CA VAL A 74 0.19 -6.23 7.90
C VAL A 74 -0.95 -5.25 7.91
N TRP A 75 -1.60 -5.08 6.77
CA TRP A 75 -2.77 -4.23 6.65
C TRP A 75 -3.78 -4.78 5.66
N LEU A 76 -5.06 -4.46 5.89
CA LEU A 76 -6.10 -4.63 4.89
C LEU A 76 -6.17 -3.36 4.05
N ASN A 77 -6.07 -3.50 2.73
CA ASN A 77 -6.23 -2.46 1.73
C ASN A 77 -7.65 -2.50 1.16
N SER A 78 -8.29 -1.33 1.03
CA SER A 78 -9.59 -1.21 0.37
C SER A 78 -9.72 0.13 -0.35
N PHE A 79 -10.58 0.16 -1.38
CA PHE A 79 -11.24 1.39 -1.77
C PHE A 79 -12.15 1.87 -0.63
N SER A 80 -12.32 3.18 -0.52
CA SER A 80 -13.15 3.77 0.52
C SER A 80 -13.99 4.92 -0.01
N ASN A 81 -14.77 5.51 0.88
CA ASN A 81 -15.40 6.82 0.69
C ASN A 81 -14.68 7.89 1.54
N GLU A 82 -15.12 9.14 1.43
CA GLU A 82 -14.57 10.28 2.16
C GLU A 82 -14.66 10.15 3.68
N ARG A 83 -15.52 9.25 4.18
CA ARG A 83 -15.72 8.97 5.61
C ARG A 83 -14.95 7.75 6.09
N CYS A 84 -13.99 7.27 5.30
CA CYS A 84 -13.20 6.06 5.56
C CYS A 84 -14.06 4.78 5.62
N GLY A 85 -15.29 4.76 5.09
CA GLY A 85 -16.07 3.52 4.92
C GLY A 85 -15.54 2.70 3.75
N ILE A 86 -15.54 1.36 3.83
CA ILE A 86 -15.17 0.49 2.70
C ILE A 86 -16.14 0.74 1.52
N ALA A 87 -15.59 0.80 0.32
CA ALA A 87 -16.34 0.93 -0.93
C ALA A 87 -15.86 -0.10 -1.95
N ARG A 88 -16.73 -0.44 -2.91
CA ARG A 88 -16.35 -1.28 -4.05
C ARG A 88 -15.41 -0.53 -4.97
N ALA A 89 -14.54 -1.27 -5.65
CA ALA A 89 -13.71 -0.72 -6.71
C ALA A 89 -14.62 -0.18 -7.84
N PRO A 90 -14.35 1.02 -8.38
CA PRO A 90 -15.22 1.64 -9.38
C PRO A 90 -15.20 0.91 -10.75
N PHE A 91 -14.24 0.02 -10.96
CA PHE A 91 -14.03 -0.69 -12.23
C PHE A 91 -14.50 -2.15 -12.23
N SER A 92 -14.90 -2.72 -11.08
CA SER A 92 -15.35 -4.11 -11.01
C SER A 92 -16.12 -4.39 -9.71
N GLU A 93 -17.30 -5.02 -9.85
CA GLU A 93 -18.10 -5.49 -8.72
C GLU A 93 -17.52 -6.73 -8.05
N VAL A 94 -16.70 -7.49 -8.77
CA VAL A 94 -16.04 -8.73 -8.31
C VAL A 94 -14.59 -8.51 -7.88
N CYS A 95 -14.13 -7.27 -7.82
CA CYS A 95 -12.87 -6.95 -7.15
C CYS A 95 -13.03 -7.18 -5.63
N PRO A 96 -12.12 -7.91 -4.96
CA PRO A 96 -12.17 -8.10 -3.52
C PRO A 96 -12.32 -6.76 -2.78
N LEU A 97 -13.20 -6.71 -1.78
CA LEU A 97 -13.37 -5.52 -0.93
C LEU A 97 -12.09 -5.18 -0.17
N GLU A 98 -11.42 -6.22 0.30
CA GLU A 98 -10.23 -6.11 1.12
C GLU A 98 -9.15 -7.03 0.57
N ILE A 99 -7.93 -6.49 0.47
CA ILE A 99 -6.73 -7.24 0.14
C ILE A 99 -5.81 -7.14 1.35
N GLU A 100 -5.50 -8.27 1.98
CA GLU A 100 -4.47 -8.33 3.00
C GLU A 100 -3.11 -8.20 2.34
N ASN A 101 -2.32 -7.26 2.84
CA ASN A 101 -0.95 -7.04 2.42
C ASN A 101 -0.02 -7.31 3.60
N VAL A 102 1.01 -8.10 3.34
CA VAL A 102 2.10 -8.38 4.26
C VAL A 102 3.37 -7.85 3.64
N VAL A 103 3.97 -6.85 4.29
CA VAL A 103 5.31 -6.37 3.93
C VAL A 103 6.31 -6.77 5.01
N THR A 104 7.46 -7.30 4.60
CA THR A 104 8.56 -7.62 5.50
C THR A 104 9.83 -6.89 5.10
N PHE A 105 10.63 -6.55 6.10
CA PHE A 105 11.90 -5.82 5.95
C PHE A 105 13.03 -6.68 6.48
N SER A 106 14.06 -6.91 5.67
CA SER A 106 15.25 -7.64 6.07
C SER A 106 16.52 -6.97 5.56
N ASN A 107 17.64 -7.24 6.21
CA ASN A 107 18.92 -6.68 5.81
C ASN A 107 19.43 -7.33 4.52
N ALA A 108 20.00 -6.53 3.64
CA ALA A 108 20.71 -6.94 2.45
C ALA A 108 22.06 -6.21 2.39
N GLY A 109 22.98 -6.55 3.31
CA GLY A 109 24.17 -5.75 3.58
C GLY A 109 23.77 -4.41 4.21
N ASP A 110 24.30 -3.30 3.68
CA ASP A 110 23.93 -1.93 4.07
C ASP A 110 22.59 -1.46 3.47
N LYS A 111 21.99 -2.30 2.62
CA LYS A 111 20.71 -2.08 1.93
C LYS A 111 19.57 -2.83 2.63
N THR A 112 18.35 -2.57 2.20
CA THR A 112 17.15 -3.23 2.76
C THR A 112 16.41 -4.02 1.68
N SER A 113 16.13 -5.29 1.95
CA SER A 113 15.20 -6.10 1.16
C SER A 113 13.78 -5.90 1.70
N VAL A 114 12.83 -5.66 0.80
CA VAL A 114 11.41 -5.52 1.11
C VAL A 114 10.63 -6.51 0.29
N ALA A 115 9.99 -7.46 0.95
CA ALA A 115 9.07 -8.40 0.32
C ALA A 115 7.63 -7.97 0.59
N LEU A 116 6.81 -7.93 -0.46
CA LEU A 116 5.39 -7.63 -0.39
C LEU A 116 4.59 -8.80 -0.94
N HIS A 117 3.63 -9.27 -0.16
CA HIS A 117 2.67 -10.29 -0.54
C HIS A 117 1.25 -9.76 -0.33
N ALA A 118 0.38 -9.99 -1.32
CA ALA A 118 -0.99 -9.54 -1.32
C ALA A 118 -1.93 -10.72 -1.56
N THR A 119 -2.97 -10.83 -0.73
CA THR A 119 -3.97 -11.90 -0.78
C THR A 119 -5.38 -11.34 -0.59
N PRO A 120 -6.40 -11.81 -1.32
CA PRO A 120 -7.78 -11.44 -1.02
C PRO A 120 -8.17 -11.81 0.42
N PHE A 121 -8.83 -10.90 1.13
CA PHE A 121 -9.31 -11.13 2.49
C PHE A 121 -10.84 -11.21 2.51
N GLY A 122 -11.39 -12.26 3.12
CA GLY A 122 -12.85 -12.45 3.21
C GLY A 122 -13.56 -12.60 1.84
N ALA A 123 -12.81 -12.91 0.78
CA ALA A 123 -13.29 -12.90 -0.59
C ALA A 123 -14.06 -14.18 -0.96
N SER A 124 -15.10 -14.03 -1.78
CA SER A 124 -15.83 -15.14 -2.41
C SER A 124 -14.96 -15.89 -3.43
N VAL A 125 -15.42 -17.06 -3.87
CA VAL A 125 -14.71 -17.83 -4.93
C VAL A 125 -14.58 -17.03 -6.22
N GLU A 126 -15.58 -16.23 -6.56
CA GLU A 126 -15.55 -15.37 -7.75
C GLU A 126 -14.54 -14.23 -7.60
N GLU A 127 -14.54 -13.56 -6.44
CA GLU A 127 -13.59 -12.48 -6.16
C GLU A 127 -12.14 -13.00 -6.10
N GLN A 128 -11.93 -14.22 -5.60
CA GLN A 128 -10.62 -14.88 -5.61
C GLN A 128 -10.14 -15.15 -7.04
N ARG A 129 -11.01 -15.70 -7.91
CA ARG A 129 -10.66 -15.93 -9.33
C ARG A 129 -10.34 -14.63 -10.05
N PHE A 130 -11.14 -13.60 -9.83
CA PHE A 130 -10.88 -12.28 -10.42
C PHE A 130 -9.55 -11.70 -9.95
N PHE A 131 -9.21 -11.84 -8.66
CA PHE A 131 -7.91 -11.42 -8.15
C PHE A 131 -6.75 -12.21 -8.79
N ASP A 132 -6.92 -13.51 -8.98
CA ASP A 132 -5.91 -14.36 -9.62
C ASP A 132 -5.62 -13.91 -11.06
N GLU A 133 -6.66 -13.54 -11.81
CA GLU A 133 -6.55 -12.98 -13.16
C GLU A 133 -5.90 -11.58 -13.16
N LEU A 134 -6.20 -10.75 -12.15
CA LEU A 134 -5.58 -9.43 -11.99
C LEU A 134 -4.14 -9.47 -11.50
N ARG A 135 -3.67 -10.60 -10.97
CA ARG A 135 -2.38 -10.71 -10.29
C ARG A 135 -1.20 -10.15 -11.09
N PRO A 136 -1.03 -10.43 -12.40
CA PRO A 136 0.08 -9.84 -13.17
C PRO A 136 0.01 -8.30 -13.23
N SER A 137 -1.20 -7.75 -13.36
CA SER A 137 -1.42 -6.29 -13.37
C SER A 137 -1.21 -5.67 -11.99
N LEU A 138 -1.63 -6.36 -10.92
CA LEU A 138 -1.38 -5.93 -9.55
C LEU A 138 0.12 -5.94 -9.23
N GLU A 139 0.85 -6.97 -9.64
CA GLU A 139 2.30 -7.03 -9.49
C GLU A 139 2.99 -5.87 -10.21
N GLN A 140 2.52 -5.49 -11.40
CA GLN A 140 3.01 -4.30 -12.09
C GLN A 140 2.66 -3.01 -11.34
N GLY A 141 1.43 -2.87 -10.83
CA GLY A 141 0.99 -1.69 -10.07
C GLY A 141 1.74 -1.49 -8.75
N TYR A 142 1.91 -2.56 -7.98
CA TYR A 142 2.76 -2.56 -6.79
C TYR A 142 4.23 -2.31 -7.13
N GLY A 143 4.73 -2.87 -8.24
CA GLY A 143 6.06 -2.58 -8.75
C GLY A 143 6.29 -1.08 -8.98
N GLY A 144 5.34 -0.42 -9.65
CA GLY A 144 5.37 1.04 -9.86
C GLY A 144 5.26 1.85 -8.57
N THR A 145 4.47 1.39 -7.59
CA THR A 145 4.40 2.02 -6.26
C THR A 145 5.75 1.92 -5.53
N LEU A 146 6.41 0.77 -5.61
CA LEU A 146 7.75 0.57 -5.05
C LEU A 146 8.85 1.31 -5.84
N ASP A 147 8.65 1.62 -7.12
CA ASP A 147 9.53 2.55 -7.85
C ASP A 147 9.47 3.95 -7.24
N GLN A 148 8.28 4.42 -6.85
CA GLN A 148 8.13 5.71 -6.16
C GLN A 148 8.83 5.72 -4.81
N LEU A 149 8.72 4.62 -4.03
CA LEU A 149 9.49 4.47 -2.78
C LEU A 149 10.99 4.54 -3.04
N ALA A 150 11.48 3.88 -4.10
CA ALA A 150 12.90 3.91 -4.45
C ALA A 150 13.34 5.34 -4.77
N ALA A 151 12.59 6.07 -5.61
CA ALA A 151 12.90 7.46 -5.93
C ALA A 151 12.88 8.37 -4.69
N PHE A 152 11.87 8.22 -3.83
CA PHE A 152 11.78 8.95 -2.56
C PHE A 152 13.01 8.72 -1.69
N LEU A 153 13.43 7.46 -1.53
CA LEU A 153 14.60 7.10 -0.72
C LEU A 153 15.93 7.61 -1.28
N HIS A 154 16.04 7.97 -2.55
CA HIS A 154 17.25 8.62 -3.09
C HIS A 154 17.22 10.15 -2.93
N SER A 155 16.03 10.75 -2.84
CA SER A 155 15.85 12.21 -2.79
C SER A 155 15.77 12.82 -1.39
N ALA A 156 15.59 11.98 -0.36
CA ALA A 156 15.27 12.40 1.01
C ALA A 156 16.46 12.46 1.98
#